data_AF-A0A2P8WAZ2-F1
#
_entry.id   AF-A0A2P8WAZ2-F1
#
_cell.length_a   1.000
_cell.length_b   1.000
_cell.length_c   1.000
_cell.angle_alpha   90.00
_cell.angle_beta   90.00
_cell.angle_gamma   90.00
#
_symmetry.space_group_name_H-M   'P 1'
#
loop_
_entity.id
_entity.type
_entity.pdbx_description
1 polymer ?
#
loop_
_entity_poly.entity_id
_entity_poly.type
_entity_poly.pdbx_seq_one_letter_code
_entity_poly.pdbx_strand_id
1 'polypeptide(L)'
;MSEPQLPKEPETEKGRLMRQQYLALAKASLKDARDYESLYTRYSDNPTSAQGLDQEVARAALQTGKSPRQVIQLLAQGPFTQQQILGLSEEEKKEALPKLLQYAQATVDSLQQQRYLEYACSVTGKIQSYPDLYRDYVSSDLAAIQLDQKVTAAALGAGESGESVAALLHQGPYARFQQDLQGVAPPTIEQYARGTVAQVQAIQALQVGQSQRSIPRSRGIDR
;
A
#
# COMPACT_ATOMS: atom_id res chain seq x y z
N MET A 1 -3.16 26.94 -31.51
CA MET A 1 -3.02 26.07 -30.31
C MET A 1 -2.98 24.65 -30.84
N SER A 2 -1.90 23.93 -30.61
CA SER A 2 -1.78 22.53 -31.06
C SER A 2 -2.73 21.66 -30.26
N GLU A 3 -3.42 20.72 -30.91
CA GLU A 3 -4.30 19.76 -30.22
C GLU A 3 -3.49 18.98 -29.16
N PRO A 4 -4.06 18.71 -27.97
CA PRO A 4 -3.36 17.95 -26.95
C PRO A 4 -3.06 16.55 -27.50
N GLN A 5 -1.77 16.20 -27.57
CA GLN A 5 -1.38 14.84 -27.96
C GLN A 5 -1.82 13.87 -26.88
N LEU A 6 -2.69 12.94 -27.28
CA LEU A 6 -3.21 11.92 -26.39
C LEU A 6 -2.29 10.70 -26.37
N PRO A 7 -2.18 10.02 -25.22
CA PRO A 7 -1.44 8.77 -25.14
C PRO A 7 -2.15 7.72 -25.97
N LYS A 8 -1.36 6.92 -26.69
CA LYS A 8 -1.88 5.80 -27.48
C LYS A 8 -2.69 4.84 -26.60
N GLU A 9 -3.70 4.22 -27.19
CA GLU A 9 -4.40 3.12 -26.54
C GLU A 9 -3.42 1.96 -26.27
N PRO A 10 -3.51 1.23 -25.14
CA PRO A 10 -2.60 0.14 -24.88
C PRO A 10 -2.83 -0.97 -25.91
N GLU A 11 -1.76 -1.45 -26.51
CA GLU A 11 -1.81 -2.46 -27.58
C GLU A 11 -2.25 -3.84 -27.07
N THR A 12 -2.06 -4.10 -25.77
CA THR A 12 -2.36 -5.39 -25.15
C THR A 12 -3.68 -5.35 -24.37
N GLU A 13 -4.39 -6.47 -24.32
CA GLU A 13 -5.60 -6.63 -23.49
C GLU A 13 -5.31 -6.35 -22.01
N LYS A 14 -4.19 -6.85 -21.50
CA LYS A 14 -3.73 -6.56 -20.14
C LYS A 14 -3.56 -5.06 -19.92
N GLY A 15 -2.96 -4.34 -20.87
CA GLY A 15 -2.80 -2.89 -20.79
C GLY A 15 -4.15 -2.15 -20.77
N ARG A 16 -5.09 -2.56 -21.63
CA ARG A 16 -6.44 -2.00 -21.66
C ARG A 16 -7.18 -2.22 -20.33
N LEU A 17 -7.09 -3.43 -19.77
CA LEU A 17 -7.67 -3.75 -18.47
C LEU A 17 -7.06 -2.90 -17.35
N MET A 18 -5.73 -2.72 -17.34
CA MET A 18 -5.07 -1.87 -16.34
C MET A 18 -5.50 -0.41 -16.45
N ARG A 19 -5.65 0.11 -17.68
CA ARG A 19 -6.14 1.48 -17.90
C ARG A 19 -7.58 1.65 -17.42
N GLN A 20 -8.44 0.66 -17.66
CA GLN A 20 -9.80 0.65 -17.14
C GLN A 20 -9.83 0.62 -15.61
N GLN A 21 -8.97 -0.19 -14.97
CA GLN A 21 -8.85 -0.22 -13.51
C GLN A 21 -8.36 1.10 -12.93
N TYR A 22 -7.35 1.72 -13.56
CA TYR A 22 -6.87 3.05 -13.17
C TYR A 22 -8.01 4.07 -13.24
N LEU A 23 -8.73 4.11 -14.38
CA LEU A 23 -9.85 5.02 -14.57
C LEU A 23 -10.96 4.80 -13.54
N ALA A 24 -11.30 3.55 -13.22
CA ALA A 24 -12.31 3.24 -12.21
C ALA A 24 -11.94 3.76 -10.82
N LEU A 25 -10.68 3.58 -10.42
CA LEU A 25 -10.16 4.11 -9.14
C LEU A 25 -10.13 5.64 -9.14
N ALA A 26 -9.65 6.26 -10.22
CA ALA A 26 -9.62 7.71 -10.33
C ALA A 26 -11.03 8.33 -10.29
N LYS A 27 -12.02 7.69 -10.92
CA LYS A 27 -13.42 8.10 -10.84
C LYS A 27 -13.97 8.05 -9.42
N ALA A 28 -13.66 6.99 -8.69
CA ALA A 28 -14.06 6.86 -7.29
C ALA A 28 -13.46 7.98 -6.42
N SER A 29 -12.21 8.39 -6.70
CA SER A 29 -11.50 9.44 -5.95
C SER A 29 -11.89 10.86 -6.35
N LEU A 30 -12.17 11.13 -7.64
CA LEU A 30 -12.35 12.49 -8.18
C LEU A 30 -13.79 12.84 -8.56
N LYS A 31 -14.73 11.88 -8.51
CA LYS A 31 -16.17 11.98 -8.84
C LYS A 31 -16.58 12.50 -10.23
N ASP A 32 -15.70 13.14 -11.00
CA ASP A 32 -16.06 13.90 -12.21
C ASP A 32 -15.41 13.44 -13.54
N ALA A 33 -14.48 12.48 -13.54
CA ALA A 33 -13.89 11.99 -14.79
C ALA A 33 -14.85 11.05 -15.54
N ARG A 34 -15.09 11.25 -16.83
CA ARG A 34 -16.01 10.41 -17.63
C ARG A 34 -15.29 9.28 -18.36
N ASP A 35 -14.14 9.58 -18.93
CA ASP A 35 -13.31 8.66 -19.70
C ASP A 35 -11.83 8.94 -19.42
N TYR A 36 -10.96 8.12 -19.99
CA TYR A 36 -9.52 8.26 -19.78
C TYR A 36 -8.95 9.51 -20.46
N GLU A 37 -9.51 9.92 -21.61
CA GLU A 37 -9.06 11.09 -22.36
C GLU A 37 -9.27 12.38 -21.56
N SER A 38 -10.49 12.60 -21.07
CA SER A 38 -10.84 13.74 -20.21
C SER A 38 -10.01 13.78 -18.93
N LEU A 39 -9.72 12.61 -18.35
CA LEU A 39 -8.82 12.50 -17.21
C LEU A 39 -7.38 12.86 -17.60
N TYR A 40 -6.88 12.36 -18.73
CA TYR A 40 -5.53 12.66 -19.19
C TYR A 40 -5.35 14.17 -19.43
N THR A 41 -6.18 14.76 -20.28
CA THR A 41 -6.11 16.19 -20.62
C THR A 41 -6.19 17.10 -19.41
N ARG A 42 -6.96 16.73 -18.38
CA ARG A 42 -7.10 17.53 -17.16
C ARG A 42 -5.83 17.56 -16.31
N TYR A 43 -5.06 16.48 -16.30
CA TYR A 43 -3.95 16.29 -15.36
C TYR A 43 -2.57 16.32 -16.04
N SER A 44 -2.45 16.02 -17.34
CA SER A 44 -1.17 15.86 -18.05
C SER A 44 -0.33 17.14 -18.10
N ASP A 45 -0.97 18.30 -18.11
CA ASP A 45 -0.29 19.58 -18.33
C ASP A 45 0.37 20.13 -17.05
N ASN A 46 0.06 19.54 -15.89
CA ASN A 46 0.67 19.88 -14.61
C ASN A 46 1.22 18.62 -13.91
N PRO A 47 2.55 18.43 -13.88
CA PRO A 47 3.17 17.27 -13.23
C PRO A 47 2.74 17.07 -11.78
N THR A 48 2.57 18.14 -11.00
CA THR A 48 2.13 18.05 -9.60
C THR A 48 0.71 17.54 -9.49
N SER A 49 -0.20 18.02 -10.34
CA SER A 49 -1.59 17.54 -10.36
C SER A 49 -1.68 16.08 -10.79
N ALA A 50 -0.92 15.67 -11.82
CA ALA A 50 -0.87 14.28 -12.27
C ALA A 50 -0.32 13.35 -11.19
N GLN A 51 0.76 13.75 -10.51
CA GLN A 51 1.33 12.98 -9.40
C GLN A 51 0.37 12.90 -8.20
N GLY A 52 -0.35 13.99 -7.90
CA GLY A 52 -1.39 13.98 -6.87
C GLY A 52 -2.52 13.00 -7.18
N LEU A 53 -2.95 12.92 -8.45
CA LEU A 53 -3.91 11.91 -8.88
C LEU A 53 -3.36 10.49 -8.73
N ASP A 54 -2.12 10.26 -9.15
CA ASP A 54 -1.46 8.95 -9.00
C ASP A 54 -1.38 8.53 -7.53
N GLN A 55 -1.12 9.46 -6.60
CA GLN A 55 -1.16 9.19 -5.17
C GLN A 55 -2.57 8.78 -4.68
N GLU A 56 -3.62 9.49 -5.10
CA GLU A 56 -5.00 9.14 -4.71
C GLU A 56 -5.44 7.79 -5.27
N VAL A 57 -5.08 7.50 -6.52
CA VAL A 57 -5.37 6.22 -7.16
C VAL A 57 -4.60 5.09 -6.48
N ALA A 58 -3.31 5.30 -6.18
CA ALA A 58 -2.50 4.32 -5.46
C ALA A 58 -3.03 4.08 -4.04
N ARG A 59 -3.45 5.12 -3.33
CA ARG A 59 -4.06 5.00 -2.00
C ARG A 59 -5.33 4.16 -2.06
N ALA A 60 -6.26 4.49 -2.96
CA ALA A 60 -7.49 3.74 -3.16
C ALA A 60 -7.21 2.27 -3.54
N ALA A 61 -6.25 2.04 -4.43
CA ALA A 61 -5.84 0.70 -4.84
C ALA A 61 -5.36 -0.15 -3.65
N LEU A 62 -4.46 0.40 -2.81
CA LEU A 62 -3.95 -0.26 -1.62
C LEU A 62 -5.07 -0.57 -0.61
N GLN A 63 -5.99 0.36 -0.39
CA GLN A 63 -7.15 0.18 0.50
C GLN A 63 -8.10 -0.92 0.04
N THR A 64 -8.23 -1.13 -1.27
CA THR A 64 -9.02 -2.25 -1.84
C THR A 64 -8.27 -3.59 -1.85
N GLY A 65 -7.09 -3.65 -1.22
CA GLY A 65 -6.30 -4.87 -1.08
C GLY A 65 -5.43 -5.21 -2.30
N LYS A 66 -5.21 -4.28 -3.24
CA LYS A 66 -4.22 -4.51 -4.31
C LYS A 66 -2.81 -4.54 -3.71
N SER A 67 -1.99 -5.48 -4.17
CA SER A 67 -0.59 -5.56 -3.71
C SER A 67 0.24 -4.40 -4.25
N PRO A 68 1.33 -3.98 -3.56
CA PRO A 68 2.24 -2.93 -4.03
C PRO A 68 2.66 -3.08 -5.50
N ARG A 69 2.97 -4.32 -5.91
CA ARG A 69 3.35 -4.65 -7.29
C ARG A 69 2.22 -4.38 -8.30
N GLN A 70 0.98 -4.68 -7.94
CA GLN A 70 -0.18 -4.37 -8.77
C GLN A 70 -0.38 -2.85 -8.89
N VAL A 71 -0.20 -2.12 -7.79
CA VAL A 71 -0.31 -0.65 -7.79
C VAL A 71 0.75 -0.01 -8.68
N ILE A 72 2.00 -0.47 -8.63
CA ILE A 72 3.07 0.00 -9.53
C ILE A 72 2.69 -0.21 -11.01
N GLN A 73 2.13 -1.38 -11.35
CA GLN A 73 1.67 -1.65 -12.73
C GLN A 73 0.50 -0.75 -13.13
N LEU A 74 -0.35 -0.39 -12.16
CA LEU A 74 -1.50 0.48 -12.38
C LEU A 74 -1.05 1.94 -12.60
N LEU A 75 -0.07 2.43 -11.84
CA LEU A 75 0.53 3.77 -12.04
C LEU A 75 1.22 3.94 -13.39
N ALA A 76 1.59 2.84 -14.05
CA ALA A 76 2.07 2.91 -15.43
C ALA A 76 1.00 3.46 -16.40
N GLN A 77 -0.28 3.39 -16.03
CA GLN A 77 -1.41 3.94 -16.79
C GLN A 77 -1.81 5.35 -16.34
N GLY A 78 -1.10 5.95 -15.39
CA GLY A 78 -1.41 7.29 -14.90
C GLY A 78 -1.02 8.39 -15.88
N PRO A 79 -1.71 9.56 -15.87
CA PRO A 79 -1.39 10.69 -16.73
C PRO A 79 0.06 11.15 -16.62
N PHE A 80 0.65 11.11 -15.41
CA PHE A 80 2.05 11.48 -15.22
C PHE A 80 2.95 10.57 -16.05
N THR A 81 2.89 9.25 -15.82
CA THR A 81 3.71 8.28 -16.54
C THR A 81 3.48 8.36 -18.05
N GLN A 82 2.22 8.45 -18.49
CA GLN A 82 1.88 8.49 -19.91
C GLN A 82 2.39 9.75 -20.59
N GLN A 83 2.37 10.90 -19.92
CA GLN A 83 2.95 12.16 -20.43
C GLN A 83 4.48 12.06 -20.54
N GLN A 84 5.16 11.38 -19.60
CA GLN A 84 6.62 11.23 -19.64
C GLN A 84 7.11 10.39 -20.83
N ILE A 85 6.26 9.50 -21.37
CA ILE A 85 6.61 8.62 -22.49
C ILE A 85 5.94 9.02 -23.82
N LEU A 86 5.16 10.11 -23.80
CA LEU A 86 4.45 10.60 -24.97
C LEU A 86 5.45 11.13 -26.00
N GLY A 87 5.32 10.66 -27.24
CA GLY A 87 6.19 11.08 -28.35
C GLY A 87 7.60 10.47 -28.34
N LEU A 88 7.97 9.71 -27.31
CA LEU A 88 9.26 9.02 -27.24
C LEU A 88 9.32 7.81 -28.19
N SER A 89 10.50 7.57 -28.76
CA SER A 89 10.88 6.33 -29.43
C SER A 89 10.95 5.14 -28.45
N GLU A 90 11.04 3.91 -28.97
CA GLU A 90 11.13 2.71 -28.11
C GLU A 90 12.44 2.68 -27.31
N GLU A 91 13.53 3.19 -27.87
CA GLU A 91 14.82 3.34 -27.20
C GLU A 91 14.71 4.34 -26.04
N GLU A 92 14.13 5.52 -26.28
CA GLU A 92 13.93 6.55 -25.24
C GLU A 92 12.98 6.07 -24.13
N LYS A 93 11.94 5.30 -24.47
CA LYS A 93 11.07 4.66 -23.47
C LYS A 93 11.82 3.68 -22.59
N LYS A 94 12.72 2.87 -23.15
CA LYS A 94 13.56 1.95 -22.37
C LYS A 94 14.47 2.70 -21.41
N GLU A 95 15.00 3.85 -21.82
CA GLU A 95 15.82 4.71 -20.96
C GLU A 95 15.01 5.43 -19.87
N ALA A 96 13.77 5.81 -20.16
CA ALA A 96 12.87 6.44 -19.18
C ALA A 96 12.33 5.45 -18.14
N LEU A 97 12.16 4.17 -18.51
CA LEU A 97 11.50 3.15 -17.70
C LEU A 97 12.05 3.03 -16.26
N PRO A 98 13.38 2.98 -16.00
CA PRO A 98 13.90 2.88 -14.64
C PRO A 98 13.44 4.04 -13.73
N LYS A 99 13.43 5.27 -14.24
CA LYS A 99 12.99 6.45 -13.48
C LYS A 99 11.49 6.40 -13.16
N LEU A 100 10.69 5.94 -14.12
CA LEU A 100 9.24 5.80 -13.94
C LEU A 100 8.89 4.67 -12.96
N LEU A 101 9.64 3.56 -12.99
CA LEU A 101 9.53 2.49 -12.00
C LEU A 101 9.92 2.98 -10.61
N GLN A 102 11.01 3.74 -10.49
CA GLN A 102 11.44 4.33 -9.22
C GLN A 102 10.38 5.31 -8.68
N TYR A 103 9.79 6.14 -9.54
CA TYR A 103 8.67 7.03 -9.17
C TYR A 103 7.47 6.25 -8.62
N ALA A 104 7.03 5.20 -9.34
CA ALA A 104 5.89 4.40 -8.92
C ALA A 104 6.18 3.65 -7.61
N GLN A 105 7.39 3.12 -7.44
CA GLN A 105 7.84 2.49 -6.19
C GLN A 105 7.82 3.48 -5.03
N ALA A 106 8.45 4.64 -5.17
CA ALA A 106 8.49 5.66 -4.13
C ALA A 106 7.09 6.15 -3.73
N THR A 107 6.18 6.27 -4.70
CA THR A 107 4.77 6.63 -4.44
C THR A 107 4.08 5.57 -3.58
N VAL A 108 4.25 4.28 -3.91
CA VAL A 108 3.65 3.18 -3.16
C VAL A 108 4.28 3.02 -1.78
N ASP A 109 5.61 3.12 -1.67
CA ASP A 109 6.33 3.02 -0.40
C ASP A 109 5.94 4.15 0.55
N SER A 110 5.82 5.39 0.06
CA SER A 110 5.37 6.52 0.86
C SER A 110 3.96 6.31 1.42
N LEU A 111 3.04 5.78 0.61
CA LEU A 111 1.68 5.47 1.06
C LEU A 111 1.66 4.31 2.06
N GLN A 112 2.45 3.26 1.85
CA GLN A 112 2.55 2.17 2.82
C GLN A 112 3.16 2.65 4.15
N GLN A 113 4.17 3.52 4.09
CA GLN A 113 4.78 4.11 5.28
C GLN A 113 3.78 4.96 6.06
N GLN A 114 2.98 5.77 5.35
CA GLN A 114 1.90 6.55 5.98
C GLN A 114 0.88 5.63 6.65
N ARG A 115 0.43 4.57 5.96
CA ARG A 115 -0.50 3.59 6.53
C ARG A 115 0.05 2.91 7.78
N TYR A 116 1.33 2.52 7.75
CA TYR A 116 1.97 1.89 8.90
C TYR A 116 2.00 2.87 10.08
N LEU A 117 2.38 4.12 9.82
CA LEU A 117 2.40 5.18 10.83
C LEU A 117 1.03 5.40 11.45
N GLU A 118 -0.05 5.41 10.65
CA GLU A 118 -1.42 5.59 11.13
C GLU A 118 -1.81 4.48 12.13
N TYR A 119 -1.57 3.21 11.79
CA TYR A 119 -1.81 2.11 12.72
C TYR A 119 -0.89 2.17 13.94
N ALA A 120 0.39 2.48 13.75
CA ALA A 120 1.35 2.60 14.85
C ALA A 120 0.93 3.69 15.83
N CYS A 121 0.50 4.86 15.35
CA CYS A 121 -0.04 5.94 16.18
C CYS A 121 -1.30 5.47 16.92
N SER A 122 -2.20 4.76 16.23
CA SER A 122 -3.42 4.22 16.83
C SER A 122 -3.14 3.23 17.97
N VAL A 123 -2.17 2.32 17.83
CA VAL A 123 -1.90 1.28 18.84
C VAL A 123 -0.98 1.74 19.96
N THR A 124 -0.22 2.82 19.74
CA THR A 124 0.63 3.44 20.78
C THR A 124 -0.07 4.56 21.52
N GLY A 125 -1.14 5.13 20.95
CA GLY A 125 -1.80 6.33 21.45
C GLY A 125 -0.95 7.61 21.30
N LYS A 126 0.14 7.55 20.53
CA LYS A 126 1.04 8.68 20.29
C LYS A 126 0.87 9.20 18.88
N ILE A 127 0.63 10.50 18.73
CA ILE A 127 0.69 11.17 17.43
C ILE A 127 2.14 11.60 17.21
N GLN A 128 2.81 11.01 16.24
CA GLN A 128 4.22 11.30 15.96
C GLN A 128 4.56 11.14 14.48
N SER A 129 5.71 11.66 14.07
CA SER A 129 6.23 11.48 12.72
C SER A 129 6.82 10.07 12.53
N TYR A 130 6.93 9.61 11.28
CA TYR A 130 7.59 8.34 11.01
C TYR A 130 9.06 8.30 11.46
N PRO A 131 9.90 9.35 11.25
CA PRO A 131 11.26 9.38 11.80
C PRO A 131 11.31 9.24 13.33
N ASP A 132 10.37 9.85 14.05
CA ASP A 132 10.32 9.72 15.52
C ASP A 132 9.91 8.29 15.93
N LEU A 133 8.92 7.70 15.24
CA LEU A 133 8.55 6.29 15.42
C LEU A 133 9.72 5.36 15.15
N TYR A 134 10.44 5.56 14.06
CA TYR A 134 11.60 4.75 13.74
C TYR A 134 12.64 4.83 14.85
N ARG A 135 13.01 6.05 15.29
CA ARG A 135 14.01 6.27 16.34
C ARG A 135 13.62 5.62 17.68
N ASP A 136 12.35 5.70 18.05
CA ASP A 136 11.85 5.17 19.33
C ASP A 136 11.92 3.63 19.40
N TYR A 137 11.79 2.95 18.26
CA TYR A 137 11.65 1.49 18.21
C TYR A 137 12.87 0.76 17.64
N VAL A 138 13.71 1.42 16.82
CA VAL A 138 14.87 0.81 16.17
C VAL A 138 15.94 0.30 17.14
N SER A 139 16.01 0.88 18.35
CA SER A 139 17.01 0.51 19.35
C SER A 139 16.77 -0.84 20.03
N SER A 140 15.61 -1.47 19.79
CA SER A 140 15.26 -2.75 20.37
C SER A 140 14.42 -3.59 19.41
N ASP A 141 15.00 -4.68 18.92
CA ASP A 141 14.29 -5.66 18.07
C ASP A 141 12.99 -6.13 18.72
N LEU A 142 13.00 -6.40 20.03
CA LEU A 142 11.80 -6.82 20.76
C LEU A 142 10.70 -5.75 20.73
N ALA A 143 11.05 -4.49 20.98
CA ALA A 143 10.07 -3.40 20.97
C ALA A 143 9.49 -3.20 19.55
N ALA A 144 10.34 -3.26 18.52
CA ALA A 144 9.91 -3.13 17.14
C ALA A 144 9.01 -4.29 16.69
N ILE A 145 9.36 -5.54 17.03
CA ILE A 145 8.53 -6.72 16.75
C ILE A 145 7.18 -6.64 17.49
N GLN A 146 7.18 -6.20 18.74
CA GLN A 146 5.93 -6.01 19.50
C GLN A 146 5.04 -4.93 18.90
N LEU A 147 5.62 -3.84 18.37
CA LEU A 147 4.88 -2.83 17.62
C LEU A 147 4.27 -3.45 16.35
N ASP A 148 5.06 -4.20 15.58
CA ASP A 148 4.59 -4.87 14.36
C ASP A 148 3.43 -5.83 14.64
N GLN A 149 3.46 -6.58 15.74
CA GLN A 149 2.35 -7.45 16.15
C GLN A 149 1.07 -6.65 16.48
N LYS A 150 1.21 -5.50 17.15
CA LYS A 150 0.06 -4.62 17.46
C LYS A 150 -0.51 -3.98 16.19
N VAL A 151 0.35 -3.46 15.32
CA VAL A 151 -0.03 -2.92 14.01
C VAL A 151 -0.75 -3.98 13.18
N THR A 152 -0.21 -5.20 13.15
CA THR A 152 -0.83 -6.35 12.47
C THR A 152 -2.22 -6.64 13.01
N ALA A 153 -2.38 -6.71 14.34
CA ALA A 153 -3.67 -6.97 14.97
C ALA A 153 -4.70 -5.88 14.65
N ALA A 154 -4.28 -4.60 14.67
CA ALA A 154 -5.13 -3.48 14.34
C ALA A 154 -5.55 -3.46 12.87
N ALA A 155 -4.62 -3.69 11.94
CA ALA A 155 -4.89 -3.71 10.51
C ALA A 155 -5.81 -4.88 10.11
N LEU A 156 -5.56 -6.08 10.64
CA LEU A 156 -6.46 -7.22 10.46
C LEU A 156 -7.84 -6.94 11.07
N GLY A 157 -7.89 -6.31 12.26
CA GLY A 157 -9.14 -5.90 12.90
C GLY A 157 -9.94 -4.85 12.11
N ALA A 158 -9.26 -4.03 11.31
CA ALA A 158 -9.86 -3.10 10.37
C ALA A 158 -10.36 -3.76 9.07
N GLY A 159 -10.20 -5.09 8.94
CA GLY A 159 -10.66 -5.87 7.79
C GLY A 159 -9.64 -5.96 6.65
N GLU A 160 -8.39 -5.57 6.87
CA GLU A 160 -7.35 -5.73 5.85
C GLU A 160 -7.00 -7.20 5.59
N SER A 161 -6.63 -7.50 4.34
CA SER A 161 -6.16 -8.84 3.98
C SER A 161 -4.77 -9.11 4.56
N GLY A 162 -4.49 -10.37 4.89
CA GLY A 162 -3.17 -10.77 5.41
C GLY A 162 -2.02 -10.42 4.47
N GLU A 163 -2.24 -10.44 3.15
CA GLU A 163 -1.24 -10.03 2.16
C GLU A 163 -0.98 -8.51 2.18
N SER A 164 -2.03 -7.69 2.35
CA SER A 164 -1.89 -6.23 2.56
C SER A 164 -1.10 -5.93 3.84
N VAL A 165 -1.44 -6.61 4.93
CA VAL A 165 -0.76 -6.42 6.22
C VAL A 165 0.69 -6.91 6.17
N ALA A 166 0.98 -8.01 5.48
CA ALA A 166 2.36 -8.45 5.28
C ALA A 166 3.18 -7.39 4.50
N ALA A 167 2.61 -6.80 3.45
CA ALA A 167 3.26 -5.71 2.72
C ALA A 167 3.45 -4.45 3.59
N LEU A 168 2.50 -4.16 4.48
CA LEU A 168 2.58 -3.05 5.43
C LEU A 168 3.77 -3.19 6.38
N LEU A 169 4.07 -4.40 6.85
CA LEU A 169 5.15 -4.68 7.79
C LEU A 169 6.56 -4.44 7.23
N HIS A 170 6.73 -4.36 5.90
CA HIS A 170 8.01 -3.91 5.32
C HIS A 170 8.34 -2.46 5.68
N GLN A 171 7.36 -1.69 6.12
CA GLN A 171 7.52 -0.32 6.60
C GLN A 171 7.69 -0.25 8.13
N GLY A 172 7.75 -1.38 8.82
CA GLY A 172 7.98 -1.40 10.26
C GLY A 172 9.43 -1.05 10.62
N PRO A 173 9.69 -0.44 11.79
CA PRO A 173 11.04 -0.12 12.23
C PRO A 173 11.97 -1.34 12.23
N TYR A 174 11.46 -2.53 12.58
CA TYR A 174 12.22 -3.78 12.54
C TYR A 174 12.64 -4.12 11.10
N ALA A 175 11.68 -4.25 10.19
CA ALA A 175 11.95 -4.60 8.80
C ALA A 175 12.93 -3.61 8.14
N ARG A 176 12.71 -2.30 8.34
CA ARG A 176 13.59 -1.25 7.81
C ARG A 176 14.99 -1.32 8.38
N PHE A 177 15.15 -1.53 9.69
CA PHE A 177 16.47 -1.71 10.29
C PHE A 177 17.22 -2.92 9.70
N GLN A 178 16.51 -4.05 9.59
CA GLN A 178 17.09 -5.27 9.05
C GLN A 178 17.50 -5.12 7.56
N GLN A 179 16.69 -4.42 6.75
CA GLN A 179 17.00 -4.18 5.34
C GLN A 179 18.11 -3.14 5.16
N ASP A 180 17.92 -1.95 5.74
CA ASP A 180 18.73 -0.78 5.43
C ASP A 180 20.11 -0.81 6.11
N LEU A 181 20.20 -1.39 7.31
CA LEU A 181 21.43 -1.38 8.10
C LEU A 181 22.07 -2.76 8.23
N GLN A 182 21.29 -3.83 8.30
CA GLN A 182 21.83 -5.20 8.43
C GLN A 182 21.97 -5.90 7.07
N GLY A 183 21.46 -5.32 5.98
CA GLY A 183 21.55 -5.90 4.64
C GLY A 183 20.78 -7.23 4.50
N VAL A 184 19.78 -7.46 5.35
CA VAL A 184 18.97 -8.67 5.32
C VAL A 184 18.20 -8.75 4.00
N ALA A 185 18.28 -9.92 3.35
CA ALA A 185 17.68 -10.11 2.05
C ALA A 185 16.15 -9.93 2.09
N PRO A 186 15.53 -9.32 1.05
CA PRO A 186 14.09 -9.12 0.99
C PRO A 186 13.22 -10.38 1.25
N PRO A 187 13.60 -11.59 0.78
CA PRO A 187 12.83 -12.81 1.08
C PRO A 187 12.74 -13.13 2.57
N THR A 188 13.76 -12.81 3.36
CA THR A 188 13.75 -13.04 4.82
C THR A 188 12.76 -12.11 5.51
N ILE A 189 12.70 -10.86 5.08
CA ILE A 189 11.74 -9.87 5.59
C ILE A 189 10.30 -10.25 5.20
N GLU A 190 10.11 -10.76 3.99
CA GLU A 190 8.83 -11.29 3.56
C GLU A 190 8.38 -12.49 4.42
N GLN A 191 9.30 -13.40 4.77
CA GLN A 191 9.01 -14.51 5.67
C GLN A 191 8.64 -14.02 7.08
N TYR A 192 9.38 -13.04 7.61
CA TYR A 192 9.07 -12.39 8.88
C TYR A 192 7.66 -11.76 8.87
N ALA A 193 7.35 -10.97 7.84
CA ALA A 193 6.08 -10.28 7.73
C ALA A 193 4.91 -11.27 7.66
N ARG A 194 5.00 -12.29 6.80
CA ARG A 194 3.97 -13.35 6.70
C ARG A 194 3.85 -14.17 7.98
N GLY A 195 4.97 -14.50 8.61
CA GLY A 195 5.00 -15.22 9.88
C GLY A 195 4.30 -14.44 10.99
N THR A 196 4.53 -13.13 11.07
CA THR A 196 3.88 -12.23 12.03
C THR A 196 2.37 -12.17 11.81
N VAL A 197 1.93 -12.02 10.56
CA VAL A 197 0.49 -12.06 10.20
C VAL A 197 -0.14 -13.39 10.62
N ALA A 198 0.47 -14.51 10.25
CA ALA A 198 -0.05 -15.84 10.58
C ALA A 198 -0.12 -16.08 12.10
N GLN A 199 0.90 -15.64 12.84
CA GLN A 199 0.92 -15.73 14.30
C GLN A 199 -0.24 -14.94 14.93
N VAL A 200 -0.45 -13.69 14.51
CA VAL A 200 -1.53 -12.85 15.06
C VAL A 200 -2.90 -13.42 14.71
N GLN A 201 -3.12 -13.89 13.48
CA GLN A 201 -4.37 -14.55 13.09
C GLN A 201 -4.65 -15.80 13.92
N ALA A 202 -3.63 -16.62 14.20
CA ALA A 202 -3.76 -17.81 15.05
C ALA A 202 -4.16 -17.42 16.49
N ILE A 203 -3.55 -16.37 17.06
CA ILE A 203 -3.88 -15.86 18.39
C ILE A 203 -5.34 -15.35 18.43
N GLN A 204 -5.76 -14.57 17.43
CA GLN A 204 -7.13 -14.07 17.32
C GLN A 204 -8.15 -15.21 17.21
N ALA A 205 -7.86 -16.25 16.40
CA ALA A 205 -8.73 -17.41 16.26
C ALA A 205 -8.91 -18.16 17.59
N LEU A 206 -7.86 -18.28 18.40
CA LEU A 206 -7.93 -18.89 19.73
C LEU A 206 -8.79 -18.07 20.70
N GLN A 207 -8.71 -16.74 20.66
CA GLN A 207 -9.51 -15.84 21.50
C GLN A 207 -11.01 -15.91 21.15
N VAL A 208 -11.34 -16.01 19.87
CA VAL A 208 -12.74 -16.21 19.42
C VAL A 208 -13.26 -17.59 19.84
N GLY A 209 -12.44 -18.64 19.70
CA GLY A 209 -12.79 -20.01 20.12
C GLY A 209 -12.98 -20.18 21.63
N GLN A 210 -12.29 -19.38 22.46
CA GLN A 210 -12.48 -19.36 23.91
C GLN A 210 -13.74 -18.59 24.33
N SER A 211 -14.11 -17.52 23.61
CA SER A 211 -15.28 -16.70 23.92
C SER A 211 -16.62 -17.46 23.74
N GLN A 212 -16.65 -18.54 22.95
CA GLN A 212 -17.83 -19.40 22.81
C GLN A 212 -17.93 -20.52 23.86
N ARG A 213 -16.92 -20.72 24.71
CA ARG A 213 -16.89 -21.79 25.73
C ARG A 213 -17.20 -21.31 27.15
N SER A 214 -17.65 -20.08 27.35
CA SER A 214 -18.15 -19.59 28.64
C SER A 214 -19.58 -20.11 28.91
N ILE A 215 -19.66 -21.36 29.37
CA ILE A 215 -20.88 -21.95 29.93
C ILE A 215 -21.24 -21.20 31.23
N PRO A 216 -22.49 -20.74 31.43
CA PRO A 216 -22.90 -20.19 32.71
C PRO A 216 -22.97 -21.33 33.74
N ARG A 217 -22.03 -21.35 34.68
CA ARG A 217 -22.17 -22.11 35.93
C ARG A 217 -22.91 -21.25 36.95
N SER A 218 -24.22 -21.40 37.02
CA SER A 218 -24.98 -21.13 38.25
C SER A 218 -25.60 -22.45 38.72
N ARG A 219 -24.95 -23.02 39.73
CA ARG A 219 -25.54 -24.02 40.64
C ARG A 219 -26.76 -23.39 41.31
N GLY A 220 -27.92 -24.01 41.15
CA GLY A 220 -29.06 -23.87 42.05
C GLY A 220 -29.40 -25.26 42.57
N ILE A 221 -28.76 -25.66 43.67
CA ILE A 221 -29.28 -26.71 44.55
C ILE A 221 -30.10 -25.95 45.57
N ASP A 222 -31.42 -25.99 45.46
CA ASP A 222 -32.29 -25.65 46.58
C ASP A 222 -33.03 -26.92 47.02
N ARG A 223 -33.06 -27.06 48.34
CA ARG A 223 -33.57 -28.18 49.14
C ARG A 223 -35.09 -28.24 49.13
#